data_AF-A0A168Q330-F1
#
_entry.id   AF-A0A168Q330-F1
#
_cell.length_a   1.000
_cell.length_b   1.000
_cell.length_c   1.000
_cell.angle_alpha   90.00
_cell.angle_beta   90.00
_cell.angle_gamma   90.00
#
_symmetry.space_group_name_H-M   'P 1'
#
loop_
_entity.id
_entity.type
_entity.pdbx_description
1 polymer ?
#
loop_
_entity_poly.entity_id
_entity_poly.type
_entity_poly.pdbx_seq_one_letter_code
_entity_poly.pdbx_strand_id
1 'polypeptide(L)'
;MRIDLHTHAKWSKSIDFSYDYFQNMMKEAGKSQLDAIALTEHFNTRRFHEIYDILDQHCNYEGDHYVVEGVKVFPGIEVDVHEKGHILLIGTRENIAAVRSRLDGHTSEGTFIKMDKLMDMSDEHACVSIGAHPFRDLNPLYQTNPEVLKRLDAFDLNGRDLHHYGLNMEGKVTSLAELIGLPVVAGSDTHQPLQFGCVYNQFEQSCDTIDQLREAIRLGTHHYHISQHLHLKVGSAEVEQAQYKKSLISIQ
;
A
#
# COMPACT_ATOMS: atom_id res chain seq x y z
N MET A 1 -11.22 -0.71 -13.74
CA MET A 1 -11.01 0.21 -12.59
C MET A 1 -9.55 0.57 -12.48
N ARG A 2 -9.22 1.84 -12.27
CA ARG A 2 -7.85 2.31 -12.00
C ARG A 2 -7.58 2.35 -10.50
N ILE A 3 -6.64 1.53 -10.04
CA ILE A 3 -6.36 1.36 -8.61
C ILE A 3 -4.87 1.49 -8.30
N ASP A 4 -4.58 2.24 -7.24
CA ASP A 4 -3.26 2.29 -6.61
C ASP A 4 -3.25 1.38 -5.38
N LEU A 5 -2.42 0.34 -5.37
CA LEU A 5 -2.46 -0.72 -4.35
C LEU A 5 -1.52 -0.48 -3.16
N HIS A 6 -0.80 0.65 -3.12
CA HIS A 6 0.08 1.00 -2.01
C HIS A 6 0.00 2.50 -1.73
N THR A 7 -0.78 2.88 -0.72
CA THR A 7 -0.96 4.29 -0.34
C THR A 7 -1.04 4.45 1.18
N HIS A 8 -0.64 5.62 1.67
CA HIS A 8 -0.72 5.99 3.08
C HIS A 8 -1.62 7.22 3.23
N ALA A 9 -2.28 7.36 4.38
CA ALA A 9 -3.16 8.50 4.62
C ALA A 9 -2.52 9.58 5.50
N LYS A 10 -1.36 9.31 6.08
CA LYS A 10 -0.72 10.18 7.06
C LYS A 10 0.58 10.74 6.52
N TRP A 11 0.89 11.98 6.91
CA TRP A 11 2.18 12.63 6.62
C TRP A 11 3.38 11.87 7.18
N SER A 12 3.19 11.17 8.30
CA SER A 12 4.19 10.31 8.93
C SER A 12 3.55 9.38 9.96
N LYS A 13 4.31 8.36 10.37
CA LYS A 13 3.94 7.42 11.45
C LYS A 13 3.61 8.10 12.78
N SER A 14 4.15 9.30 13.04
CA SER A 14 4.08 9.97 14.36
C SER A 14 2.91 10.95 14.51
N ILE A 15 2.25 11.30 13.42
CA ILE A 15 1.15 12.28 13.41
C ILE A 15 -0.18 11.54 13.56
N ASP A 16 -1.24 12.18 14.03
CA ASP A 16 -2.58 11.57 14.10
C ASP A 16 -3.28 11.67 12.72
N PHE A 17 -4.17 10.73 12.42
CA PHE A 17 -4.93 10.77 11.17
C PHE A 17 -5.85 11.99 11.13
N SER A 18 -5.92 12.65 9.96
CA SER A 18 -6.78 13.81 9.72
C SER A 18 -7.70 13.51 8.55
N TYR A 19 -9.01 13.45 8.82
CA TYR A 19 -10.00 13.19 7.78
C TYR A 19 -10.02 14.29 6.71
N ASP A 20 -9.94 15.57 7.10
CA ASP A 20 -9.87 16.69 6.16
C ASP A 20 -8.68 16.56 5.19
N TYR A 21 -7.51 16.15 5.70
CA TYR A 21 -6.35 15.90 4.86
C TYR A 21 -6.59 14.70 3.93
N PHE A 22 -7.12 13.60 4.45
CA PHE A 22 -7.42 12.42 3.66
C PHE A 22 -8.48 12.68 2.57
N GLN A 23 -9.50 13.48 2.84
CA GLN A 23 -10.45 13.94 1.82
C GLN A 23 -9.74 14.71 0.70
N ASN A 24 -8.80 15.60 1.04
CA ASN A 24 -8.01 16.30 0.02
C ASN A 24 -7.14 15.32 -0.79
N MET A 25 -6.54 14.31 -0.15
CA MET A 25 -5.85 13.23 -0.85
C MET A 25 -6.76 12.52 -1.86
N MET A 26 -7.99 12.19 -1.46
CA MET A 26 -8.94 11.48 -2.35
C MET A 26 -9.44 12.36 -3.50
N LYS A 27 -9.61 13.67 -3.30
CA LYS A 27 -9.86 14.63 -4.39
C LYS A 27 -8.73 14.62 -5.42
N GLU A 28 -7.47 14.60 -4.98
CA GLU A 28 -6.32 14.56 -5.89
C GLU A 28 -6.13 13.19 -6.57
N ALA A 29 -6.45 12.09 -5.88
CA ALA A 29 -6.53 10.76 -6.49
C ALA A 29 -7.58 10.74 -7.62
N GLY A 30 -8.78 11.27 -7.38
CA GLY A 30 -9.83 11.40 -8.41
C GLY A 30 -9.41 12.30 -9.58
N LYS A 31 -8.76 13.45 -9.32
CA LYS A 31 -8.16 14.29 -10.38
C LYS A 31 -7.07 13.59 -11.17
N SER A 32 -6.35 12.66 -10.52
CA SER A 32 -5.37 11.77 -11.16
C SER A 32 -6.03 10.58 -11.87
N GLN A 33 -7.36 10.57 -11.99
CA GLN A 33 -8.16 9.54 -12.65
C GLN A 33 -8.03 8.15 -11.99
N LEU A 34 -7.80 8.10 -10.68
CA LEU A 34 -7.92 6.87 -9.90
C LEU A 34 -9.38 6.67 -9.51
N ASP A 35 -9.88 5.45 -9.73
CA ASP A 35 -11.20 5.01 -9.29
C ASP A 35 -11.13 4.45 -7.85
N ALA A 36 -9.96 3.93 -7.47
CA ALA A 36 -9.75 3.27 -6.19
C ALA A 36 -8.31 3.41 -5.67
N ILE A 37 -8.14 3.20 -4.37
CA ILE A 37 -6.86 3.03 -3.69
C ILE A 37 -6.95 1.92 -2.64
N ALA A 38 -5.82 1.31 -2.28
CA ALA A 38 -5.67 0.54 -1.05
C ALA A 38 -4.96 1.40 0.00
N LEU A 39 -5.62 1.60 1.15
CA LEU A 39 -5.08 2.35 2.28
C LEU A 39 -4.22 1.41 3.14
N THR A 40 -2.95 1.29 2.78
CA THR A 40 -1.98 0.35 3.39
C THR A 40 -1.09 1.07 4.39
N GLU A 41 -1.69 1.79 5.33
CA GLU A 41 -0.94 2.56 6.32
C GLU A 41 -0.01 1.64 7.14
N HIS A 42 1.16 2.16 7.53
CA HIS A 42 2.12 1.41 8.33
C HIS A 42 1.52 0.86 9.63
N PHE A 43 1.71 -0.42 9.91
CA PHE A 43 1.15 -1.11 11.06
C PHE A 43 1.56 -0.52 12.43
N ASN A 44 2.77 0.07 12.49
CA ASN A 44 3.33 0.71 13.67
C ASN A 44 3.08 2.23 13.72
N THR A 45 2.19 2.74 12.87
CA THR A 45 1.73 4.13 12.92
C THR A 45 1.01 4.41 14.26
N ARG A 46 1.13 5.65 14.73
CA ARG A 46 0.41 6.12 15.93
C ARG A 46 -1.09 6.00 15.71
N ARG A 47 -1.78 5.37 16.66
CA ARG A 47 -3.26 5.26 16.69
C ARG A 47 -3.84 4.70 15.39
N PHE A 48 -3.27 3.61 14.89
CA PHE A 48 -3.74 2.92 13.68
C PHE A 48 -5.26 2.70 13.67
N HIS A 49 -5.83 2.22 14.79
CA HIS A 49 -7.28 1.94 14.88
C HIS A 49 -8.16 3.18 14.67
N GLU A 50 -7.71 4.36 15.09
CA GLU A 50 -8.48 5.61 14.95
C GLU A 50 -8.71 5.97 13.47
N ILE A 51 -7.89 5.46 12.53
CA ILE A 51 -8.09 5.67 11.09
C ILE A 51 -9.45 5.12 10.66
N TYR A 52 -9.72 3.85 10.98
CA TYR A 52 -10.96 3.19 10.59
C TYR A 52 -12.16 3.68 11.43
N ASP A 53 -11.97 3.97 12.71
CA ASP A 53 -13.02 4.57 13.55
C ASP A 53 -13.49 5.92 13.00
N ILE A 54 -12.57 6.74 12.47
CA ILE A 54 -12.90 8.04 11.87
C ILE A 54 -13.57 7.84 10.50
N LEU A 55 -13.09 6.91 9.68
CA LEU A 55 -13.73 6.60 8.40
C LEU A 55 -15.17 6.08 8.59
N ASP A 56 -15.41 5.23 9.58
CA ASP A 56 -16.74 4.74 9.94
C ASP A 56 -17.72 5.86 10.33
N GLN A 57 -17.22 6.95 10.88
CA GLN A 57 -18.03 8.11 11.26
C GLN A 57 -18.37 9.03 10.09
N HIS A 58 -17.53 9.06 9.05
CA HIS A 58 -17.60 10.07 7.99
C HIS A 58 -17.92 9.51 6.60
N CYS A 59 -17.78 8.21 6.39
CA CYS A 59 -17.82 7.59 5.07
C CYS A 59 -18.81 6.41 5.06
N ASN A 60 -19.42 6.19 3.89
CA ASN A 60 -20.13 4.93 3.66
C ASN A 60 -19.11 3.81 3.47
N TYR A 61 -19.42 2.64 4.03
CA TYR A 61 -18.73 1.38 3.76
C TYR A 61 -19.66 0.50 2.92
N GLU A 62 -19.28 0.24 1.67
CA GLU A 62 -20.09 -0.46 0.67
C GLU A 62 -19.26 -1.58 0.05
N GLY A 63 -19.79 -2.81 0.01
CA GLY A 63 -18.96 -3.98 -0.28
C GLY A 63 -17.87 -4.13 0.78
N ASP A 64 -16.61 -4.11 0.36
CA ASP A 64 -15.45 -4.17 1.27
C ASP A 64 -14.59 -2.89 1.26
N HIS A 65 -15.14 -1.76 0.83
CA HIS A 65 -14.42 -0.49 0.72
C HIS A 65 -15.22 0.70 1.25
N TYR A 66 -14.51 1.76 1.66
CA TYR A 66 -15.13 3.05 1.90
C TYR A 66 -15.26 3.84 0.59
N VAL A 67 -16.20 4.79 0.53
CA VAL A 67 -16.28 5.76 -0.56
C VAL A 67 -15.96 7.15 -0.03
N VAL A 68 -14.88 7.76 -0.55
CA VAL A 68 -14.41 9.08 -0.14
C VAL A 68 -14.18 9.92 -1.39
N GLU A 69 -14.95 11.02 -1.53
CA GLU A 69 -14.84 11.93 -2.68
C GLU A 69 -14.99 11.21 -4.04
N GLY A 70 -15.79 10.14 -4.08
CA GLY A 70 -16.01 9.32 -5.27
C GLY A 70 -14.94 8.27 -5.56
N VAL A 71 -13.90 8.16 -4.73
CA VAL A 71 -12.83 7.16 -4.83
C VAL A 71 -13.11 6.02 -3.85
N LYS A 72 -12.96 4.77 -4.32
CA LYS A 72 -13.04 3.58 -3.45
C LYS A 72 -11.77 3.44 -2.62
N VAL A 73 -11.91 3.21 -1.32
CA VAL A 73 -10.80 3.06 -0.40
C VAL A 73 -10.87 1.68 0.25
N PHE A 74 -10.07 0.76 -0.26
CA PHE A 74 -9.94 -0.59 0.30
C PHE A 74 -9.08 -0.54 1.57
N PRO A 75 -9.56 -1.09 2.70
CA PRO A 75 -8.76 -1.17 3.92
C PRO A 75 -7.52 -2.03 3.73
N GLY A 76 -6.42 -1.60 4.30
CA GLY A 76 -5.18 -2.34 4.29
C GLY A 76 -4.24 -1.98 5.43
N ILE A 77 -3.07 -2.60 5.40
CA ILE A 77 -1.99 -2.38 6.35
C ILE A 77 -0.66 -2.78 5.71
N GLU A 78 0.38 -1.97 5.90
CA GLU A 78 1.75 -2.35 5.54
C GLU A 78 2.49 -2.83 6.80
N VAL A 79 3.00 -4.07 6.75
CA VAL A 79 3.64 -4.74 7.89
C VAL A 79 5.12 -4.99 7.61
N ASP A 80 5.97 -4.51 8.51
CA ASP A 80 7.40 -4.80 8.51
C ASP A 80 7.60 -6.22 9.07
N VAL A 81 8.31 -7.10 8.33
CA VAL A 81 8.60 -8.47 8.77
C VAL A 81 10.05 -8.66 9.22
N HIS A 82 10.29 -9.67 10.03
CA HIS A 82 11.61 -10.03 10.57
C HIS A 82 12.68 -10.22 9.47
N GLU A 83 12.29 -10.73 8.31
CA GLU A 83 13.13 -10.95 7.13
C GLU A 83 13.53 -9.64 6.41
N LYS A 84 13.23 -8.47 6.99
CA LYS A 84 13.50 -7.14 6.44
C LYS A 84 12.74 -6.89 5.14
N GLY A 85 11.53 -7.43 5.01
CA GLY A 85 10.61 -7.10 3.92
C GLY A 85 9.43 -6.30 4.46
N HIS A 86 8.68 -5.67 3.56
CA HIS A 86 7.39 -5.09 3.88
C HIS A 86 6.32 -5.83 3.09
N ILE A 87 5.20 -6.15 3.75
CA ILE A 87 4.07 -6.84 3.13
C ILE A 87 2.83 -5.97 3.26
N LEU A 88 2.15 -5.73 2.14
CA LEU A 88 0.82 -5.11 2.14
C LEU A 88 -0.22 -6.21 2.34
N LEU A 89 -1.08 -6.04 3.33
CA LEU A 89 -2.28 -6.86 3.49
C LEU A 89 -3.49 -5.97 3.23
N ILE A 90 -4.34 -6.36 2.28
CA ILE A 90 -5.56 -5.64 1.91
C ILE A 90 -6.74 -6.57 2.22
N GLY A 91 -7.72 -6.07 2.97
CA GLY A 91 -8.80 -6.90 3.51
C GLY A 91 -10.03 -6.07 3.87
N THR A 92 -11.06 -6.71 4.40
CA THR A 92 -12.18 -5.96 4.98
C THR A 92 -11.68 -5.18 6.20
N ARG A 93 -12.41 -4.13 6.61
CA ARG A 93 -11.99 -3.34 7.79
C ARG A 93 -11.91 -4.21 9.05
N GLU A 94 -12.79 -5.19 9.20
CA GLU A 94 -12.80 -6.15 10.30
C GLU A 94 -11.58 -7.06 10.28
N ASN A 95 -11.20 -7.56 9.10
CA ASN A 95 -10.03 -8.44 8.93
C ASN A 95 -8.73 -7.68 9.19
N ILE A 96 -8.61 -6.44 8.70
CA ILE A 96 -7.45 -5.59 8.99
C ILE A 96 -7.36 -5.23 10.46
N ALA A 97 -8.49 -4.94 11.13
CA ALA A 97 -8.51 -4.70 12.57
C ALA A 97 -8.06 -5.94 13.36
N ALA A 98 -8.51 -7.14 12.97
CA ALA A 98 -8.11 -8.40 13.59
C ALA A 98 -6.61 -8.69 13.41
N VAL A 99 -6.09 -8.54 12.18
CA VAL A 99 -4.65 -8.66 11.89
C VAL A 99 -3.86 -7.67 12.73
N ARG A 100 -4.27 -6.39 12.77
CA ARG A 100 -3.56 -5.37 13.54
C ARG A 100 -3.49 -5.73 15.02
N SER A 101 -4.59 -6.20 15.62
CA SER A 101 -4.59 -6.58 17.04
C SER A 101 -3.60 -7.72 17.34
N ARG A 102 -3.43 -8.69 16.43
CA ARG A 102 -2.47 -9.78 16.60
C ARG A 102 -1.00 -9.36 16.39
N LEU A 103 -0.77 -8.17 15.83
CA LEU A 103 0.55 -7.57 15.73
C LEU A 103 0.94 -6.78 16.98
N ASP A 104 0.09 -6.73 18.02
CA ASP A 104 0.46 -6.13 19.31
C ASP A 104 1.67 -6.87 19.92
N GLY A 105 2.76 -6.12 20.15
CA GLY A 105 4.05 -6.66 20.59
C GLY A 105 5.07 -6.89 19.46
N HIS A 106 4.63 -6.84 18.20
CA HIS A 106 5.47 -6.99 17.01
C HIS A 106 5.78 -5.67 16.31
N THR A 107 5.57 -4.52 16.96
CA THR A 107 5.61 -3.19 16.32
C THR A 107 6.97 -2.48 16.37
N SER A 108 7.98 -3.10 16.99
CA SER A 108 9.29 -2.49 17.21
C SER A 108 10.38 -3.27 16.50
N GLU A 109 11.41 -2.56 16.05
CA GLU A 109 12.58 -3.18 15.42
C GLU A 109 13.17 -4.26 16.34
N GLY A 110 13.46 -5.43 15.77
CA GLY A 110 13.92 -6.61 16.51
C GLY A 110 12.79 -7.47 17.10
N THR A 111 11.54 -7.02 17.11
CA THR A 111 10.37 -7.84 17.53
C THR A 111 9.37 -8.11 16.42
N PHE A 112 9.65 -7.67 15.19
CA PHE A 112 8.79 -7.90 14.03
C PHE A 112 8.42 -9.38 13.85
N ILE A 113 7.20 -9.60 13.38
CA ILE A 113 6.68 -10.94 13.11
C ILE A 113 7.47 -11.59 11.97
N LYS A 114 7.63 -12.92 12.01
CA LYS A 114 8.15 -13.68 10.87
C LYS A 114 7.17 -13.69 9.71
N MET A 115 7.67 -13.61 8.49
CA MET A 115 6.84 -13.58 7.30
C MET A 115 5.92 -14.80 7.16
N ASP A 116 6.40 -16.00 7.48
CA ASP A 116 5.57 -17.22 7.45
C ASP A 116 4.35 -17.13 8.37
N LYS A 117 4.52 -16.54 9.56
CA LYS A 117 3.44 -16.27 10.52
C LYS A 117 2.52 -15.15 10.10
N LEU A 118 3.04 -14.13 9.42
CA LEU A 118 2.19 -13.12 8.80
C LEU A 118 1.31 -13.73 7.69
N MET A 119 1.87 -14.62 6.86
CA MET A 119 1.11 -15.31 5.82
C MET A 119 0.05 -16.25 6.41
N ASP A 120 0.35 -16.94 7.52
CA ASP A 120 -0.67 -17.75 8.24
C ASP A 120 -1.88 -16.87 8.65
N MET A 121 -1.64 -15.65 9.12
CA MET A 121 -2.71 -14.71 9.47
C MET A 121 -3.42 -14.15 8.24
N SER A 122 -2.70 -13.88 7.15
CA SER A 122 -3.29 -13.42 5.88
C SER A 122 -4.30 -14.45 5.34
N ASP A 123 -3.94 -15.74 5.38
CA ASP A 123 -4.81 -16.83 4.95
C ASP A 123 -6.05 -16.96 5.84
N GLU A 124 -5.87 -16.89 7.17
CA GLU A 124 -6.97 -16.97 8.15
C GLU A 124 -7.99 -15.83 7.97
N HIS A 125 -7.51 -14.64 7.62
CA HIS A 125 -8.32 -13.44 7.46
C HIS A 125 -8.66 -13.12 6.01
N ALA A 126 -8.40 -14.04 5.07
CA ALA A 126 -8.67 -13.84 3.65
C ALA A 126 -8.24 -12.44 3.16
N CYS A 127 -7.02 -12.04 3.47
CA CYS A 127 -6.42 -10.83 2.92
C CYS A 127 -5.85 -11.10 1.53
N VAL A 128 -5.65 -10.05 0.74
CA VAL A 128 -4.72 -10.03 -0.39
C VAL A 128 -3.36 -9.61 0.14
N SER A 129 -2.32 -10.35 -0.20
CA SER A 129 -0.95 -10.19 0.28
C SER A 129 0.00 -9.80 -0.84
N ILE A 130 0.64 -8.64 -0.74
CA ILE A 130 1.53 -8.11 -1.77
C ILE A 130 2.91 -7.86 -1.16
N GLY A 131 3.95 -8.40 -1.77
CA GLY A 131 5.34 -8.12 -1.39
C GLY A 131 5.74 -6.71 -1.83
N ALA A 132 5.82 -5.77 -0.88
CA ALA A 132 6.09 -4.37 -1.18
C ALA A 132 7.55 -4.17 -1.62
N HIS A 133 7.74 -3.36 -2.67
CA HIS A 133 9.04 -2.86 -3.17
C HIS A 133 10.22 -3.84 -2.93
N PRO A 134 10.24 -4.99 -3.61
CA PRO A 134 10.99 -6.15 -3.14
C PRO A 134 12.52 -5.99 -3.18
N PHE A 135 13.02 -5.00 -3.91
CA PHE A 135 14.46 -4.74 -4.11
C PHE A 135 14.97 -3.49 -3.37
N ARG A 136 14.15 -2.87 -2.49
CA ARG A 136 14.57 -1.71 -1.70
C ARG A 136 15.75 -2.08 -0.80
N ASP A 137 16.86 -1.35 -0.90
CA ASP A 137 18.15 -1.74 -0.27
C ASP A 137 18.06 -1.95 1.25
N LEU A 138 17.27 -1.10 1.92
CA LEU A 138 17.07 -1.18 3.37
C LEU A 138 16.22 -2.38 3.76
N ASN A 139 15.30 -2.79 2.88
CA ASN A 139 14.29 -3.82 3.12
C ASN A 139 14.22 -4.83 1.95
N PRO A 140 15.27 -5.65 1.73
CA PRO A 140 15.42 -6.47 0.54
C PRO A 140 14.58 -7.75 0.59
N LEU A 141 13.25 -7.63 0.46
CA LEU A 141 12.31 -8.76 0.49
C LEU A 141 12.69 -9.90 -0.46
N TYR A 142 13.31 -9.61 -1.61
CA TYR A 142 13.77 -10.60 -2.59
C TYR A 142 14.74 -11.65 -2.02
N GLN A 143 15.37 -11.38 -0.88
CA GLN A 143 16.29 -12.30 -0.19
C GLN A 143 15.57 -13.33 0.69
N THR A 144 14.25 -13.19 0.86
CA THR A 144 13.44 -14.13 1.65
C THR A 144 13.37 -15.49 0.97
N ASN A 145 13.14 -16.54 1.77
CA ASN A 145 12.96 -17.90 1.25
C ASN A 145 11.87 -17.92 0.14
N PRO A 146 12.20 -18.40 -1.08
CA PRO A 146 11.23 -18.50 -2.18
C PRO A 146 9.94 -19.24 -1.84
N GLU A 147 9.99 -20.26 -0.98
CA GLU A 147 8.78 -20.99 -0.57
C GLU A 147 7.82 -20.14 0.28
N VAL A 148 8.35 -19.16 1.03
CA VAL A 148 7.52 -18.19 1.76
C VAL A 148 7.01 -17.12 0.79
N LEU A 149 7.84 -16.67 -0.16
CA LEU A 149 7.44 -15.69 -1.18
C LEU A 149 6.28 -16.20 -2.06
N LYS A 150 6.25 -17.50 -2.38
CA LYS A 150 5.14 -18.14 -3.14
C LYS A 150 3.77 -18.04 -2.48
N ARG A 151 3.70 -17.69 -1.19
CA ARG A 151 2.42 -17.48 -0.48
C ARG A 151 1.81 -16.10 -0.74
N LEU A 152 2.57 -15.17 -1.32
CA LEU A 152 2.05 -13.87 -1.72
C LEU A 152 1.10 -14.00 -2.92
N ASP A 153 0.21 -13.02 -3.07
CA ASP A 153 -0.65 -12.90 -4.24
C ASP A 153 0.04 -12.11 -5.38
N ALA A 154 0.96 -11.19 -5.06
CA ALA A 154 1.70 -10.40 -6.05
C ALA A 154 2.97 -9.74 -5.49
N PHE A 155 3.78 -9.15 -6.37
CA PHE A 155 4.84 -8.19 -6.02
C PHE A 155 4.50 -6.75 -6.44
N ASP A 156 4.89 -5.79 -5.60
CA ASP A 156 4.69 -4.35 -5.84
C ASP A 156 5.82 -3.74 -6.69
N LEU A 157 5.44 -3.24 -7.86
CA LEU A 157 6.20 -2.31 -8.67
C LEU A 157 6.00 -0.89 -8.15
N ASN A 158 6.90 -0.50 -7.25
CA ASN A 158 6.75 0.69 -6.44
C ASN A 158 7.16 1.99 -7.13
N GLY A 159 6.30 3.00 -7.06
CA GLY A 159 6.53 4.32 -7.69
C GLY A 159 7.75 5.07 -7.14
N ARG A 160 8.00 5.02 -5.83
CA ARG A 160 9.20 5.64 -5.22
C ARG A 160 10.47 4.92 -5.66
N ASP A 161 10.46 3.60 -5.69
CA ASP A 161 11.63 2.82 -6.12
C ASP A 161 11.97 3.06 -7.59
N LEU A 162 10.97 3.12 -8.47
CA LEU A 162 11.17 3.50 -9.87
C LEU A 162 11.79 4.91 -10.00
N HIS A 163 11.42 5.84 -9.12
CA HIS A 163 12.01 7.17 -9.09
C HIS A 163 13.47 7.17 -8.61
N HIS A 164 13.77 6.49 -7.51
CA HIS A 164 15.09 6.54 -6.86
C HIS A 164 16.13 5.61 -7.49
N TYR A 165 15.73 4.41 -7.87
CA TYR A 165 16.62 3.38 -8.43
C TYR A 165 16.61 3.35 -9.96
N GLY A 166 15.64 4.03 -10.58
CA GLY A 166 15.46 4.11 -12.02
C GLY A 166 14.50 3.05 -12.57
N LEU A 167 14.10 3.25 -13.84
CA LEU A 167 13.10 2.41 -14.51
C LEU A 167 13.54 0.96 -14.75
N ASN A 168 14.85 0.67 -14.65
CA ASN A 168 15.34 -0.71 -14.68
C ASN A 168 14.82 -1.57 -13.51
N MET A 169 14.29 -0.94 -12.45
CA MET A 169 13.62 -1.62 -11.35
C MET A 169 12.44 -2.47 -11.83
N GLU A 170 11.71 -2.02 -12.86
CA GLU A 170 10.62 -2.78 -13.46
C GLU A 170 11.09 -4.17 -13.89
N GLY A 171 12.19 -4.25 -14.64
CA GLY A 171 12.76 -5.52 -15.09
C GLY A 171 13.22 -6.43 -13.94
N LYS A 172 13.66 -5.87 -12.81
CA LYS A 172 14.04 -6.65 -11.63
C LYS A 172 12.81 -7.28 -10.96
N VAL A 173 11.77 -6.48 -10.75
CA VAL A 173 10.52 -6.93 -10.11
C VAL A 173 9.82 -7.97 -10.99
N THR A 174 9.73 -7.73 -12.30
CA THR A 174 9.11 -8.71 -13.22
C THR A 174 9.90 -10.01 -13.30
N SER A 175 11.24 -9.95 -13.35
CA SER A 175 12.08 -11.17 -13.33
C SER A 175 11.91 -11.98 -12.04
N LEU A 176 11.79 -11.32 -10.89
CA LEU A 176 11.49 -11.98 -9.62
C LEU A 176 10.11 -12.63 -9.64
N ALA A 177 9.10 -11.89 -10.11
CA ALA A 177 7.73 -12.36 -10.19
C ALA A 177 7.61 -13.58 -11.11
N GLU A 178 8.25 -13.57 -12.27
CA GLU A 178 8.36 -14.71 -13.19
C GLU A 178 9.06 -15.92 -12.54
N LEU A 179 10.16 -15.70 -11.82
CA LEU A 179 10.89 -16.76 -11.13
C LEU A 179 10.05 -17.45 -10.04
N ILE A 180 9.27 -16.68 -9.28
CA ILE A 180 8.43 -17.19 -8.20
C ILE A 180 7.09 -17.73 -8.73
N GLY A 181 6.62 -17.24 -9.88
CA GLY A 181 5.34 -17.59 -10.48
C GLY A 181 4.17 -16.74 -9.99
N LEU A 182 4.41 -15.46 -9.69
CA LEU A 182 3.41 -14.51 -9.19
C LEU A 182 3.23 -13.32 -10.15
N PRO A 183 2.06 -12.66 -10.14
CA PRO A 183 1.86 -11.43 -10.91
C PRO A 183 2.58 -10.23 -10.28
N VAL A 184 2.70 -9.16 -11.07
CA VAL A 184 3.15 -7.85 -10.62
C VAL A 184 1.96 -6.90 -10.57
N VAL A 185 1.89 -6.12 -9.51
CA VAL A 185 0.95 -5.00 -9.33
C VAL A 185 1.74 -3.74 -9.03
N ALA A 186 1.15 -2.56 -9.18
CA ALA A 186 1.81 -1.29 -8.89
C ALA A 186 1.19 -0.53 -7.73
N GLY A 187 2.06 0.13 -6.97
CA GLY A 187 1.69 0.94 -5.83
C GLY A 187 2.55 2.20 -5.75
N SER A 188 1.95 3.35 -5.48
CA SER A 188 2.71 4.60 -5.46
C SER A 188 3.59 4.73 -4.23
N ASP A 189 3.23 4.12 -3.10
CA ASP A 189 3.80 4.38 -1.76
C ASP A 189 3.75 5.88 -1.43
N THR A 190 2.60 6.48 -1.79
CA THR A 190 2.38 7.89 -1.59
C THR A 190 1.97 8.20 -0.15
N HIS A 191 2.55 9.28 0.36
CA HIS A 191 2.10 9.95 1.58
C HIS A 191 1.51 11.33 1.27
N GLN A 192 1.49 11.73 -0.01
CA GLN A 192 1.21 13.10 -0.46
C GLN A 192 0.27 13.13 -1.67
N PRO A 193 -0.66 14.09 -1.74
CA PRO A 193 -1.59 14.19 -2.87
C PRO A 193 -0.91 14.30 -4.24
N LEU A 194 0.23 15.01 -4.34
CA LEU A 194 0.91 15.27 -5.61
C LEU A 194 1.47 14.02 -6.31
N GLN A 195 1.69 12.93 -5.57
CA GLN A 195 2.29 11.70 -6.08
C GLN A 195 1.27 10.72 -6.68
N PHE A 196 -0.04 10.90 -6.44
CA PHE A 196 -1.06 10.03 -7.02
C PHE A 196 -0.97 9.93 -8.55
N GLY A 197 -1.19 8.73 -9.07
CA GLY A 197 -1.10 8.42 -10.50
C GLY A 197 0.32 8.43 -11.05
N CYS A 198 1.36 8.39 -10.21
CA CYS A 198 2.72 8.15 -10.66
C CYS A 198 2.90 6.71 -11.20
N VAL A 199 2.21 5.77 -10.56
CA VAL A 199 1.92 4.41 -11.03
C VAL A 199 0.50 4.03 -10.62
N TYR A 200 -0.11 3.07 -11.32
CA TYR A 200 -1.40 2.49 -10.95
C TYR A 200 -1.64 1.19 -11.74
N ASN A 201 -2.70 0.46 -11.39
CA ASN A 201 -3.18 -0.71 -12.11
C ASN A 201 -4.49 -0.40 -12.81
N GLN A 202 -4.63 -0.84 -14.05
CA GLN A 202 -5.88 -0.82 -14.80
C GLN A 202 -6.46 -2.24 -14.79
N PHE A 203 -7.46 -2.46 -13.96
CA PHE A 203 -8.22 -3.71 -13.90
C PHE A 203 -9.30 -3.67 -15.00
N GLU A 204 -9.56 -4.80 -15.65
CA GLU A 204 -10.57 -4.90 -16.72
C GLU A 204 -11.99 -4.62 -16.20
N GLN A 205 -12.28 -5.06 -14.98
CA GLN A 205 -13.58 -4.89 -14.32
C GLN A 205 -13.45 -3.95 -13.11
N SER A 206 -14.59 -3.51 -12.59
CA SER A 206 -14.65 -2.85 -11.30
C SER A 206 -14.74 -3.90 -10.19
N CYS A 207 -14.01 -3.69 -9.11
CA CYS A 207 -14.10 -4.54 -7.92
C CYS A 207 -14.77 -3.73 -6.81
N ASP A 208 -15.67 -4.37 -6.08
CA ASP A 208 -16.34 -3.87 -4.88
C ASP A 208 -15.92 -4.66 -3.63
N THR A 209 -15.40 -5.88 -3.80
CA THR A 209 -14.99 -6.78 -2.71
C THR A 209 -13.51 -7.18 -2.79
N ILE A 210 -12.95 -7.61 -1.66
CA ILE A 210 -11.58 -8.14 -1.55
C ILE A 210 -11.42 -9.41 -2.39
N ASP A 211 -12.44 -10.26 -2.44
CA ASP A 211 -12.42 -11.46 -3.27
C ASP A 211 -12.33 -11.13 -4.76
N GLN A 212 -13.01 -10.08 -5.21
CA GLN A 212 -12.90 -9.61 -6.60
C GLN A 212 -11.52 -9.02 -6.89
N LEU A 213 -10.92 -8.28 -5.94
CA LEU A 213 -9.53 -7.81 -6.08
C LEU A 213 -8.55 -8.97 -6.19
N ARG A 214 -8.66 -9.95 -5.29
CA ARG A 214 -7.81 -11.16 -5.30
C ARG A 214 -7.92 -11.88 -6.63
N GLU A 215 -9.15 -12.14 -7.08
CA GLU A 215 -9.38 -12.88 -8.31
C GLU A 215 -8.85 -12.13 -9.54
N ALA A 216 -9.02 -10.82 -9.62
CA ALA A 216 -8.47 -10.02 -10.71
C ALA A 216 -6.94 -10.07 -10.77
N ILE A 217 -6.26 -9.99 -9.61
CA ILE A 217 -4.80 -10.12 -9.51
C ILE A 217 -4.36 -11.54 -9.92
N ARG A 218 -5.01 -12.57 -9.36
CA ARG A 218 -4.68 -13.98 -9.58
C ARG A 218 -4.88 -14.43 -11.03
N LEU A 219 -5.95 -13.95 -11.67
CA LEU A 219 -6.22 -14.23 -13.09
C LEU A 219 -5.36 -13.38 -14.03
N GLY A 220 -4.65 -12.37 -13.52
CA GLY A 220 -3.85 -11.45 -14.33
C GLY A 220 -4.70 -10.56 -15.24
N THR A 221 -5.95 -10.28 -14.87
CA THR A 221 -6.87 -9.41 -15.64
C THR A 221 -6.64 -7.94 -15.31
N HIS A 222 -5.37 -7.53 -15.29
CA HIS A 222 -4.92 -6.18 -14.98
C HIS A 222 -3.60 -5.87 -15.69
N HIS A 223 -3.36 -4.58 -15.91
CA HIS A 223 -2.07 -4.07 -16.38
C HIS A 223 -1.65 -2.89 -15.52
N TYR A 224 -0.39 -2.88 -15.06
CA TYR A 224 0.15 -1.70 -14.41
C TYR A 224 0.55 -0.63 -15.44
N HIS A 225 0.54 0.62 -15.02
CA HIS A 225 0.96 1.77 -15.80
C HIS A 225 1.98 2.59 -15.02
N ILE A 226 3.05 3.00 -15.70
CA ILE A 226 4.03 3.96 -15.19
C ILE A 226 3.80 5.30 -15.89
N SER A 227 3.61 6.37 -15.12
CA SER A 227 3.39 7.69 -15.67
C SER A 227 4.65 8.22 -16.36
N GLN A 228 4.49 8.87 -17.52
CA GLN A 228 5.57 9.66 -18.13
C GLN A 228 6.05 10.82 -17.23
N HIS A 229 5.22 11.20 -16.24
CA HIS A 229 5.55 12.21 -15.25
C HIS A 229 5.93 11.61 -13.89
N LEU A 230 6.31 10.34 -13.82
CA LEU A 230 6.72 9.64 -12.60
C LEU A 230 7.68 10.48 -11.75
N HIS A 231 8.80 10.92 -12.33
CA HIS A 231 9.82 11.63 -11.57
C HIS A 231 9.36 13.01 -11.09
N LEU A 232 8.51 13.70 -11.86
CA LEU A 232 7.95 14.98 -11.45
C LEU A 232 6.99 14.79 -10.28
N LYS A 233 6.06 13.83 -10.38
CA LYS A 233 5.06 13.55 -9.34
C LYS A 233 5.71 13.15 -8.01
N VAL A 234 6.63 12.17 -8.04
CA VAL A 234 7.34 11.72 -6.84
C VAL A 234 8.23 12.84 -6.28
N GLY A 235 9.04 13.47 -7.13
CA GLY A 235 9.94 14.54 -6.69
C GLY A 235 9.22 15.74 -6.08
N SER A 236 8.08 16.17 -6.64
CA SER A 236 7.27 17.26 -6.08
C SER A 236 6.69 16.90 -4.70
N ALA A 237 6.18 15.68 -4.54
CA ALA A 237 5.71 15.19 -3.25
C ALA A 237 6.82 15.14 -2.19
N GLU A 238 8.04 14.74 -2.56
CA GLU A 238 9.17 14.72 -1.63
C GLU A 238 9.59 16.11 -1.18
N VAL A 239 9.58 17.09 -2.09
CA VAL A 239 9.84 18.49 -1.74
C VAL A 239 8.81 19.01 -0.74
N GLU A 240 7.53 18.75 -0.97
CA GLU A 240 6.44 19.12 -0.05
C GLU A 240 6.61 18.46 1.33
N GLN A 241 6.86 17.15 1.34
CA GLN A 241 7.11 16.39 2.57
C GLN A 241 8.31 16.95 3.37
N ALA A 242 9.39 17.34 2.67
CA ALA A 242 10.56 17.93 3.30
C ALA A 242 10.28 19.33 3.88
N GLN A 243 9.47 20.14 3.19
CA GLN A 243 9.05 21.46 3.68
C GLN A 243 8.18 21.33 4.94
N TYR A 244 7.23 20.40 4.95
CA TYR A 244 6.39 20.11 6.11
C TYR A 244 7.22 19.63 7.32
N LYS A 245 8.19 18.73 7.13
CA LYS A 245 9.08 18.29 8.21
C LYS A 245 9.89 19.45 8.80
N LYS A 246 10.35 20.40 7.97
CA LYS A 246 11.07 21.60 8.44
C LYS A 246 10.17 22.52 9.25
N SER A 247 8.90 22.71 8.85
CA SER A 247 7.99 23.59 9.58
C SER A 247 7.67 23.05 10.98
N LEU A 248 7.55 21.73 11.14
CA LEU A 248 7.37 21.09 12.46
C LEU A 248 8.55 21.32 13.40
N ILE A 249 9.79 21.26 12.89
CA ILE A 249 11.01 21.50 13.69
C ILE A 249 11.11 22.97 14.09
N SER A 250 10.69 23.90 13.23
CA SER A 250 10.74 25.35 13.53
C SER A 250 9.73 25.84 14.57
N ILE A 251 8.80 24.97 15.00
CA ILE A 251 7.76 25.29 15.99
C ILE A 251 8.12 24.71 17.39
N GLN A 252 9.21 23.93 17.49
CA GLN A 252 9.78 23.41 18.75
C GLN A 252 10.95 24.26 19.24
#